data_AF-A0A8T6VBA0-F1
#
_entry.id   AF-A0A8T6VBA0-F1
#
_cell.length_a   1.000
_cell.length_b   1.000
_cell.length_c   1.000
_cell.angle_alpha   90.00
_cell.angle_beta   90.00
_cell.angle_gamma   90.00
#
_symmetry.space_group_name_H-M   'P 1'
#
loop_
_entity.id
_entity.type
_entity.pdbx_description
1 polymer ?
#
loop_
_entity_poly.entity_id
_entity_poly.type
_entity_poly.pdbx_seq_one_letter_code
_entity_poly.pdbx_strand_id
1 'polypeptide(L)'
;VQQKIKKVSSFEVSAHLMMSLRESLLKDIHRYADAFLLALKEYEPPGIIGAWCLQTLITWDRISKYELRPKAKLDFTSGTEAKTASDYGLYDVPEGLEPYMHIPVTQDLALRHGGGTNVHMGIGSQYANAKYQKPMSMGDRIALEIRNALKLKQLEEIVT
;
A
#
# COMPACT_ATOMS: atom_id res chain seq x y z
N VAL A 1 12.34 -34.13 -9.54
CA VAL A 1 11.29 -33.83 -10.54
C VAL A 1 11.29 -32.35 -10.96
N GLN A 2 11.34 -31.40 -10.02
CA GLN A 2 11.41 -29.95 -10.32
C GLN A 2 12.61 -29.50 -11.17
N GLN A 3 13.79 -30.12 -11.02
CA GLN A 3 14.98 -29.76 -11.83
C GLN A 3 14.96 -30.29 -13.28
N LYS A 4 13.97 -31.12 -13.67
CA LYS A 4 13.87 -31.64 -15.05
C LYS A 4 13.07 -30.72 -15.99
N ILE A 5 12.48 -29.64 -15.48
CA ILE A 5 11.70 -28.70 -16.29
C ILE A 5 12.54 -27.42 -16.46
N LYS A 6 13.45 -27.41 -17.43
CA LYS A 6 14.04 -26.17 -17.99
C LYS A 6 12.98 -25.45 -18.85
N LYS A 7 11.87 -25.05 -18.23
CA LYS A 7 10.84 -24.20 -18.85
C LYS A 7 10.89 -22.87 -18.10
N VAL A 8 10.93 -21.76 -18.84
CA VAL A 8 10.80 -20.43 -18.23
C VAL A 8 9.52 -20.45 -17.39
N SER A 9 9.62 -20.07 -16.11
CA SER A 9 8.47 -19.99 -15.21
C SER A 9 7.48 -18.95 -15.74
N SER A 10 6.22 -19.36 -15.93
CA SER A 10 5.13 -18.42 -16.20
C SER A 10 4.59 -17.87 -14.89
N PHE A 11 4.25 -16.58 -14.88
CA PHE A 11 3.61 -15.88 -13.77
C PHE A 11 2.20 -15.40 -14.18
N GLU A 12 1.53 -16.16 -15.05
CA GLU A 12 0.17 -15.88 -15.49
C GLU A 12 -0.80 -15.88 -14.29
N VAL A 13 -1.48 -14.75 -14.11
CA VAL A 13 -2.42 -14.57 -12.99
C VAL A 13 -3.60 -15.53 -13.16
N SER A 14 -3.67 -16.54 -12.29
CA SER A 14 -4.74 -17.54 -12.33
C SER A 14 -5.83 -17.32 -11.27
N ALA A 15 -5.48 -16.74 -10.13
CA ALA A 15 -6.41 -16.53 -9.02
C ALA A 15 -5.94 -15.39 -8.11
N HIS A 16 -6.87 -14.91 -7.28
CA HIS A 16 -6.61 -13.96 -6.21
C HIS A 16 -7.12 -14.53 -4.89
N LEU A 17 -6.48 -14.16 -3.78
CA LEU A 17 -6.88 -14.56 -2.44
C LEU A 17 -7.00 -13.33 -1.56
N MET A 18 -7.98 -13.34 -0.65
CA MET A 18 -8.08 -12.33 0.40
C MET A 18 -7.08 -12.65 1.50
N MET A 19 -6.33 -11.64 1.94
CA MET A 19 -5.39 -11.75 3.06
C MET A 19 -5.42 -10.48 3.91
N SER A 20 -5.12 -10.62 5.20
CA SER A 20 -4.79 -9.49 6.07
C SER A 20 -3.29 -9.28 6.11
N LEU A 21 -2.87 -8.01 6.20
CA LEU A 21 -1.49 -7.65 6.52
C LEU A 21 -1.30 -7.59 8.04
N ARG A 22 -0.06 -7.85 8.48
CA ARG A 22 0.37 -7.55 9.86
C ARG A 22 0.11 -6.08 10.14
N GLU A 23 -0.59 -5.78 11.23
CA GLU A 23 -1.06 -4.43 11.56
C GLU A 23 0.05 -3.38 11.59
N SER A 24 1.23 -3.74 12.13
CA SER A 24 2.39 -2.84 12.19
C SER A 24 2.89 -2.37 10.82
N LEU A 25 2.54 -3.06 9.72
CA LEU A 25 2.91 -2.66 8.36
C LEU A 25 1.97 -1.63 7.76
N LEU A 26 0.76 -1.48 8.29
CA LEU A 26 -0.26 -0.59 7.71
C LEU A 26 0.22 0.87 7.69
N LYS A 27 0.97 1.31 8.71
CA LYS A 27 1.55 2.66 8.79
C LYS A 27 2.49 2.95 7.62
N ASP A 28 3.33 1.99 7.25
CA ASP A 28 4.28 2.19 6.15
C ASP A 28 3.59 2.11 4.79
N ILE A 29 2.62 1.19 4.63
CA ILE A 29 1.78 1.13 3.42
C ILE A 29 1.04 2.45 3.20
N HIS A 30 0.44 3.04 4.25
CA HIS A 30 -0.20 4.35 4.14
C HIS A 30 0.78 5.47 3.78
N ARG A 31 1.99 5.47 4.37
CA ARG A 31 3.01 6.46 4.01
C ARG A 31 3.39 6.40 2.53
N TYR A 32 3.56 5.20 1.99
CA TYR A 32 3.88 5.02 0.57
C TYR A 32 2.70 5.39 -0.33
N ALA A 33 1.48 5.06 0.08
CA ALA A 33 0.26 5.48 -0.60
C ALA A 33 0.15 7.01 -0.67
N ASP A 34 0.35 7.71 0.44
CA ASP A 34 0.28 9.17 0.50
C ASP A 34 1.36 9.82 -0.38
N ALA A 35 2.60 9.32 -0.32
CA ALA A 35 3.69 9.81 -1.17
C ALA A 35 3.36 9.65 -2.66
N PHE A 36 2.79 8.50 -3.04
CA PHE A 36 2.36 8.24 -4.41
C PHE A 36 1.23 9.18 -4.87
N LEU A 37 0.21 9.39 -4.02
CA LEU A 37 -0.90 10.31 -4.33
C LEU A 37 -0.42 11.76 -4.47
N LEU A 38 0.46 12.21 -3.58
CA LEU A 38 1.05 13.55 -3.65
C LEU A 38 1.90 13.74 -4.90
N ALA A 39 2.72 12.75 -5.25
CA ALA A 39 3.49 12.78 -6.48
C ALA A 39 2.60 12.86 -7.72
N LEU A 40 1.55 12.03 -7.82
CA LEU A 40 0.64 12.11 -8.96
C LEU A 40 -0.11 13.43 -9.03
N LYS A 41 -0.49 14.02 -7.89
CA LYS A 41 -1.11 15.35 -7.86
C LYS A 41 -0.16 16.45 -8.39
N GLU A 42 1.13 16.33 -8.11
CA GLU A 42 2.15 17.29 -8.56
C GLU A 42 2.51 17.12 -10.04
N TYR A 43 2.84 15.89 -10.44
CA TYR A 43 3.40 15.61 -11.76
C TYR A 43 2.33 15.32 -12.83
N GLU A 44 1.14 14.85 -12.45
CA GLU A 44 0.06 14.45 -13.36
C GLU A 44 -1.30 15.02 -12.91
N PRO A 45 -1.54 16.35 -12.97
CA PRO A 45 -2.81 16.95 -12.56
C PRO A 45 -4.01 16.35 -13.33
N PRO A 46 -5.16 16.08 -12.66
CA PRO A 46 -5.52 16.42 -11.27
C PRO A 46 -4.97 15.46 -10.20
N GLY A 47 -4.18 14.48 -10.60
CA GLY A 47 -3.76 13.32 -9.81
C GLY A 47 -4.55 12.08 -10.18
N ILE A 48 -4.49 11.06 -9.32
CA ILE A 48 -5.24 9.82 -9.52
C ILE A 48 -6.60 9.86 -8.82
N ILE A 49 -7.63 9.55 -9.59
CA ILE A 49 -9.02 9.53 -9.13
C ILE A 49 -9.53 8.09 -9.13
N GLY A 50 -10.21 7.70 -8.06
CA GLY A 50 -10.86 6.40 -7.95
C GLY A 50 -9.94 5.28 -7.45
N ALA A 51 -10.08 4.09 -8.04
CA ALA A 51 -9.40 2.88 -7.58
C ALA A 51 -8.02 2.73 -8.21
N TRP A 52 -7.05 2.27 -7.42
CA TRP A 52 -5.69 1.98 -7.86
C TRP A 52 -5.04 0.94 -6.94
N CYS A 53 -3.87 0.43 -7.30
CA CYS A 53 -3.18 -0.61 -6.54
C CYS A 53 -1.66 -0.48 -6.66
N LEU A 54 -0.95 -0.63 -5.54
CA LEU A 54 0.50 -0.91 -5.51
C LEU A 54 0.72 -2.41 -5.35
N GLN A 55 1.25 -3.05 -6.38
CA GLN A 55 1.58 -4.47 -6.35
C GLN A 55 2.92 -4.65 -5.64
N THR A 56 2.83 -5.07 -4.38
CA THR A 56 3.93 -4.93 -3.42
C THR A 56 4.36 -6.27 -2.86
N LEU A 57 5.68 -6.51 -2.87
CA LEU A 57 6.34 -7.63 -2.22
C LEU A 57 6.73 -7.21 -0.80
N ILE A 58 6.41 -8.04 0.21
CA ILE A 58 6.93 -7.86 1.56
C ILE A 58 8.20 -8.70 1.70
N THR A 59 9.35 -8.03 1.74
CA THR A 59 10.66 -8.68 1.87
C THR A 59 11.13 -8.67 3.32
N TRP A 60 12.10 -9.52 3.66
CA TRP A 60 12.77 -9.50 4.97
C TRP A 60 14.22 -9.07 4.78
N ASP A 61 14.54 -7.84 5.18
CA ASP A 61 15.82 -7.25 4.85
C ASP A 61 16.18 -6.11 5.82
N ARG A 62 17.38 -5.56 5.65
CA ARG A 62 17.89 -4.45 6.45
C ARG A 62 17.27 -3.14 6.01
N ILE A 63 16.85 -2.32 6.97
CA ILE A 63 16.26 -1.01 6.72
C ILE A 63 17.19 -0.13 5.87
N SER A 64 18.49 -0.16 6.16
CA SER A 64 19.53 0.65 5.51
C SER A 64 19.64 0.44 3.99
N LYS A 65 19.13 -0.67 3.46
CA LYS A 65 19.14 -0.98 2.03
C LYS A 65 18.07 -0.23 1.22
N TYR A 66 16.92 0.08 1.83
CA TYR A 66 15.76 0.65 1.14
C TYR A 66 15.42 2.06 1.57
N GLU A 67 15.95 2.50 2.71
CA GLU A 67 15.96 3.92 3.01
C GLU A 67 16.85 4.64 1.97
N LEU A 68 16.19 5.38 1.06
CA LEU A 68 16.74 6.60 0.47
C LEU A 68 17.05 7.56 1.63
N ARG A 69 18.13 7.28 2.38
CA ARG A 69 18.65 7.99 3.56
C ARG A 69 17.74 9.11 4.08
N PRO A 70 16.84 8.88 5.07
CA PRO A 70 16.41 9.98 5.90
C PRO A 70 17.62 10.35 6.77
N LYS A 71 18.38 11.38 6.36
CA LYS A 71 19.45 11.94 7.20
C LYS A 71 18.93 12.58 8.49
N ALA A 72 17.60 12.64 8.68
CA ALA A 72 16.99 13.36 9.78
C ALA A 72 15.59 12.86 10.08
N LYS A 73 15.27 12.65 11.35
CA LYS A 73 13.96 13.04 11.87
C LYS A 73 13.76 14.53 11.59
N LEU A 74 12.65 14.91 10.98
CA LEU A 74 12.14 16.27 11.12
C LEU A 74 11.14 16.24 12.28
N ASP A 75 11.64 15.98 13.49
CA ASP A 75 10.85 16.18 14.70
C ASP A 75 10.95 17.68 15.01
N PHE A 76 9.82 18.40 14.98
CA PHE A 76 9.73 19.86 15.22
C PHE A 76 10.23 20.32 16.59
N THR A 77 10.68 19.39 17.45
CA THR A 77 11.12 19.65 18.82
C THR A 77 12.53 19.14 19.14
N SER A 78 13.13 18.26 18.34
CA SER A 78 14.40 17.63 18.74
C SER A 78 15.17 17.08 17.54
N GLY A 79 16.40 17.56 17.34
CA GLY A 79 17.58 16.90 16.77
C GLY A 79 17.46 15.82 15.67
N THR A 80 18.35 15.91 14.69
CA THR A 80 18.74 14.87 13.73
C THR A 80 19.35 13.63 14.42
N GLU A 81 18.53 12.76 15.01
CA GLU A 81 18.97 11.46 15.53
C GLU A 81 18.67 10.33 14.54
N ALA A 82 19.60 9.37 14.44
CA ALA A 82 19.41 8.14 13.68
C ALA A 82 18.38 7.25 14.36
N LYS A 83 17.44 6.68 13.59
CA LYS A 83 16.44 5.77 14.15
C LYS A 83 17.10 4.49 14.67
N THR A 84 16.81 4.17 15.92
CA THR A 84 17.23 2.95 16.62
C THR A 84 16.26 1.80 16.36
N ALA A 85 16.65 0.56 16.67
CA ALA A 85 15.76 -0.61 16.57
C ALA A 85 14.48 -0.45 17.42
N SER A 86 14.60 0.18 18.60
CA SER A 86 13.47 0.50 19.48
C SER A 86 12.47 1.48 18.88
N ASP A 87 12.89 2.41 18.00
CA ASP A 87 11.98 3.33 17.29
C ASP A 87 11.05 2.58 16.32
N TYR A 88 11.44 1.35 15.95
CA TYR A 88 10.66 0.42 15.15
C TYR A 88 9.92 -0.64 15.98
N GLY A 89 9.97 -0.54 17.31
CA GLY A 89 9.35 -1.50 18.24
C GLY A 89 10.08 -2.85 18.31
N LEU A 90 11.36 -2.89 17.94
CA LEU A 90 12.22 -4.06 18.06
C LEU A 90 13.09 -3.91 19.31
N TYR A 91 12.80 -4.71 20.34
CA TYR A 91 13.47 -4.63 21.65
C TYR A 91 14.49 -5.76 21.87
N ASP A 92 14.51 -6.75 20.99
CA ASP A 92 15.38 -7.94 21.02
C ASP A 92 16.63 -7.79 20.14
N VAL A 93 16.79 -6.66 19.46
CA VAL A 93 17.95 -6.36 18.63
C VAL A 93 19.08 -5.81 19.51
N PRO A 94 20.25 -6.48 19.58
CA PRO A 94 21.40 -5.97 20.34
C PRO A 94 21.80 -4.57 19.89
N GLU A 95 22.21 -3.76 20.85
CA GLU A 95 22.65 -2.37 20.61
C GLU A 95 23.81 -2.34 19.61
N GLY A 96 23.66 -1.54 18.54
CA GLY A 96 24.64 -1.44 17.46
C GLY A 96 24.46 -2.42 16.29
N LEU A 97 23.49 -3.33 16.33
CA LEU A 97 23.15 -4.18 15.17
C LEU A 97 22.05 -3.56 14.31
N GLU A 98 22.17 -3.71 12.99
CA GLU A 98 21.14 -3.24 12.06
C GLU A 98 19.86 -4.08 12.21
N PRO A 99 18.70 -3.43 12.42
CA PRO A 99 17.44 -4.15 12.48
C PRO A 99 17.04 -4.71 11.10
N TYR A 100 16.59 -5.97 11.10
CA TYR A 100 15.88 -6.55 9.99
C TYR A 100 14.38 -6.33 10.16
N MET A 101 13.70 -5.97 9.09
CA MET A 101 12.26 -5.74 9.10
C MET A 101 11.57 -6.30 7.87
N HIS A 102 10.25 -6.40 7.96
CA HIS A 102 9.40 -6.56 6.80
C HIS A 102 9.38 -5.25 6.00
N ILE A 103 9.95 -5.26 4.79
CA ILE A 103 10.08 -4.08 3.94
C ILE A 103 9.18 -4.23 2.72
N PRO A 104 8.16 -3.35 2.55
CA PRO A 104 7.34 -3.31 1.35
C PRO A 104 8.14 -2.77 0.16
N VAL A 105 8.20 -3.52 -0.94
CA VAL A 105 8.84 -3.15 -2.20
C VAL A 105 7.81 -3.26 -3.32
N THR A 106 7.39 -2.12 -3.87
CA THR A 106 6.42 -2.09 -4.97
C THR A 106 7.11 -2.44 -6.29
N GLN A 107 6.59 -3.45 -6.97
CA GLN A 107 7.10 -3.94 -8.25
C GLN A 107 6.30 -3.39 -9.44
N ASP A 108 4.98 -3.27 -9.27
CA ASP A 108 4.07 -2.86 -10.34
C ASP A 108 2.92 -2.02 -9.76
N LEU A 109 2.21 -1.32 -10.63
CA LEU A 109 1.15 -0.38 -10.30
C LEU A 109 -0.04 -0.55 -11.23
N ALA A 110 -1.25 -0.52 -10.67
CA ALA A 110 -2.47 -0.40 -11.45
C ALA A 110 -3.10 0.96 -11.18
N LEU A 111 -3.19 1.80 -12.21
CA LEU A 111 -3.82 3.13 -12.15
C LEU A 111 -5.35 3.08 -12.31
N ARG A 112 -5.93 1.91 -12.01
CA ARG A 112 -7.36 1.62 -12.11
C ARG A 112 -7.73 0.51 -11.13
N HIS A 113 -9.02 0.16 -11.12
CA HIS A 113 -9.53 -1.01 -10.42
C HIS A 113 -8.73 -2.28 -10.77
N GLY A 114 -8.13 -2.92 -9.76
CA GLY A 114 -7.31 -4.12 -9.91
C GLY A 114 -8.12 -5.42 -9.79
N GLY A 115 -7.73 -6.49 -10.49
CA GLY A 115 -8.47 -7.76 -10.47
C GLY A 115 -8.56 -8.44 -9.09
N GLY A 116 -7.62 -8.12 -8.19
CA GLY A 116 -7.61 -8.64 -6.82
C GLY A 116 -8.83 -8.28 -5.99
N THR A 117 -9.55 -7.22 -6.33
CA THR A 117 -10.75 -6.81 -5.57
C THR A 117 -11.93 -7.75 -5.79
N ASN A 118 -11.87 -8.65 -6.77
CA ASN A 118 -12.91 -9.65 -7.04
C ASN A 118 -13.15 -10.59 -5.85
N VAL A 119 -12.12 -10.84 -5.02
CA VAL A 119 -12.21 -11.73 -3.85
C VAL A 119 -13.19 -11.24 -2.78
N HIS A 120 -13.61 -9.97 -2.87
CA HIS A 120 -14.40 -9.31 -1.84
C HIS A 120 -15.64 -8.60 -2.40
N MET A 121 -16.10 -9.00 -3.59
CA MET A 121 -17.31 -8.43 -4.20
C MET A 121 -18.57 -8.71 -3.39
N GLY A 122 -18.77 -9.96 -2.95
CA GLY A 122 -20.00 -10.35 -2.23
C GLY A 122 -19.96 -10.12 -0.72
N ILE A 123 -18.77 -10.04 -0.12
CA ILE A 123 -18.59 -9.96 1.34
C ILE A 123 -17.98 -8.63 1.82
N GLY A 124 -17.51 -7.80 0.88
CA GLY A 124 -16.73 -6.60 1.19
C GLY A 124 -15.31 -6.90 1.68
N SER A 125 -14.42 -5.90 1.62
CA SER A 125 -13.04 -6.09 2.11
C SER A 125 -12.99 -5.92 3.63
N GLN A 126 -12.07 -6.63 4.30
CA GLN A 126 -11.90 -6.55 5.76
C GLN A 126 -11.72 -5.10 6.24
N TYR A 127 -10.86 -4.34 5.56
CA TYR A 127 -10.56 -2.94 5.89
C TYR A 127 -11.73 -1.99 5.57
N ALA A 128 -12.38 -2.14 4.41
CA ALA A 128 -13.53 -1.30 4.07
C ALA A 128 -14.73 -1.60 4.97
N ASN A 129 -14.97 -2.86 5.33
CA ASN A 129 -16.05 -3.23 6.22
C ASN A 129 -15.86 -2.62 7.62
N ALA A 130 -14.63 -2.63 8.14
CA ALA A 130 -14.32 -1.97 9.41
C ALA A 130 -14.57 -0.45 9.34
N LYS A 131 -14.16 0.21 8.25
CA LYS A 131 -14.33 1.65 8.06
C LYS A 131 -15.78 2.07 7.86
N TYR A 132 -16.54 1.34 7.04
CA TYR A 132 -17.90 1.71 6.64
C TYR A 132 -18.99 1.01 7.46
N GLN A 133 -18.60 0.12 8.38
CA GLN A 133 -19.49 -0.66 9.25
C GLN A 133 -20.59 -1.43 8.47
N LYS A 134 -20.25 -1.88 7.26
CA LYS A 134 -21.12 -2.68 6.37
C LYS A 134 -20.29 -3.38 5.30
N PRO A 135 -20.81 -4.45 4.64
CA PRO A 135 -20.19 -5.01 3.45
C PRO A 135 -19.94 -3.91 2.41
N MET A 136 -18.66 -3.71 2.07
CA MET A 136 -18.21 -2.69 1.13
C MET A 136 -17.16 -3.28 0.19
N SER A 137 -17.55 -3.56 -1.04
CA SER A 137 -16.61 -3.88 -2.11
C SER A 137 -15.97 -2.62 -2.71
N MET A 138 -14.97 -2.79 -3.57
CA MET A 138 -14.36 -1.65 -4.26
C MET A 138 -15.33 -1.10 -5.32
N GLY A 139 -16.16 -1.95 -5.93
CA GLY A 139 -17.26 -1.52 -6.79
C GLY A 139 -18.27 -0.64 -6.05
N ASP A 140 -18.70 -1.08 -4.86
CA ASP A 140 -19.60 -0.29 -4.00
C ASP A 140 -18.99 1.05 -3.61
N ARG A 141 -17.67 1.06 -3.34
CA ARG A 141 -16.94 2.29 -3.00
C ARG A 141 -16.88 3.25 -4.19
N ILE A 142 -16.66 2.77 -5.41
CA ILE A 142 -16.70 3.62 -6.63
C ILE A 142 -18.11 4.18 -6.82
N ALA A 143 -19.14 3.34 -6.73
CA ALA A 143 -20.54 3.77 -6.84
C ALA A 143 -20.92 4.80 -5.76
N LEU A 144 -20.40 4.63 -4.54
CA LEU A 144 -20.57 5.59 -3.45
C LEU A 144 -19.96 6.96 -3.80
N GLU A 145 -18.79 7.00 -4.45
CA GLU A 145 -18.16 8.25 -4.89
C GLU A 145 -19.01 8.96 -5.92
N ILE A 146 -19.45 8.24 -6.97
CA ILE A 146 -20.31 8.79 -8.03
C ILE A 146 -21.60 9.35 -7.43
N ARG A 147 -22.24 8.60 -6.52
CA ARG A 147 -23.46 9.06 -5.84
C ARG A 147 -23.21 10.33 -5.01
N ASN A 148 -22.07 10.44 -4.35
CA ASN A 148 -21.74 11.62 -3.55
C ASN A 148 -21.45 12.82 -4.45
N ALA A 149 -20.67 12.65 -5.52
CA ALA A 149 -20.38 13.68 -6.50
C ALA A 149 -21.65 14.23 -7.16
N LEU A 150 -22.59 13.36 -7.54
CA LEU A 150 -23.90 13.79 -8.07
C LEU A 150 -24.69 14.62 -7.06
N LYS A 151 -24.72 14.21 -5.78
CA LYS A 151 -25.41 14.95 -4.72
C LYS A 151 -24.79 16.31 -4.45
N LEU A 152 -23.47 16.40 -4.54
CA LEU A 152 -22.70 17.62 -4.31
C LEU A 152 -22.60 18.50 -5.56
N LYS A 153 -23.11 18.04 -6.72
CA LYS A 153 -22.94 18.69 -8.03
C LYS A 153 -21.46 18.92 -8.38
N GLN A 154 -20.64 17.90 -8.15
CA GLN A 154 -19.19 17.86 -8.40
C GLN A 154 -18.82 16.64 -9.25
N LEU A 155 -19.65 16.29 -10.23
CA LEU A 155 -19.39 15.10 -11.06
C LEU A 155 -18.17 15.32 -11.95
N GLU A 156 -18.00 16.55 -12.42
CA GLU A 156 -16.90 17.05 -13.24
C GLU A 156 -15.51 16.86 -12.59
N GLU A 157 -15.45 16.74 -11.27
CA GLU A 157 -14.19 16.52 -10.53
C GLU A 157 -13.71 15.06 -10.60
N ILE A 158 -14.57 14.12 -10.99
CA ILE A 158 -14.28 12.69 -10.97
C ILE A 158 -14.44 12.00 -12.33
N VAL A 159 -14.71 12.77 -13.38
CA VAL A 159 -14.82 12.32 -14.77
C VAL A 159 -13.92 13.15 -15.66
N THR A 160 -13.49 12.58 -16.79
CA THR A 160 -12.64 13.22 -17.79
C THR A 160 -13.16 12.92 -19.18
#